data_AF-A0A5Y3V373-F1
#
_entry.id   AF-A0A5Y3V373-F1
#
_cell.length_a   1.000
_cell.length_b   1.000
_cell.length_c   1.000
_cell.angle_alpha   90.00
_cell.angle_beta   90.00
_cell.angle_gamma   90.00
#
_symmetry.space_group_name_H-M   'P 1'
#
loop_
_entity.id
_entity.type
_entity.pdbx_description
1 polymer ?
#
loop_
_entity_poly.entity_id
_entity_poly.type
_entity_poly.pdbx_seq_one_letter_code
_entity_poly.pdbx_strand_id
1 'polypeptide(L)'
;MIIEGKFKYFLLMLIMFITGCDDFLGHQEPPFIVYGDKSVLKDTIINVNIIMNDRNHPGNLLYKTRSLLYKGDVYPISFRRDDDIIHYVIFYSNNNKINTLSFDAVIPRLKVKKRNAQVIVVKKYEQDIGIEYYGEKFSAGNGKPLFVGHVVIPQNEFFEKNEMYRYGEKFSLNYFYSLFKD
;
A
#
# COMPACT_ATOMS: atom_id res chain seq x y z
N MET A 1 48.97 -11.63 -13.24
CA MET A 1 48.69 -10.91 -11.99
C MET A 1 47.66 -9.78 -12.11
N ILE A 2 47.58 -9.00 -13.21
CA ILE A 2 46.58 -7.91 -13.34
C ILE A 2 45.16 -8.42 -13.65
N ILE A 3 45.03 -9.56 -14.34
CA ILE A 3 43.74 -10.13 -14.77
C ILE A 3 42.96 -10.75 -13.59
N GLU A 4 43.64 -11.40 -12.64
CA GLU A 4 43.02 -12.01 -11.45
C GLU A 4 42.41 -10.97 -10.50
N GLY A 5 43.03 -9.80 -10.38
CA GLY A 5 42.49 -8.70 -9.57
C GLY A 5 41.15 -8.20 -10.12
N LYS A 6 41.07 -7.94 -11.43
CA LYS A 6 39.85 -7.45 -12.09
C LYS A 6 38.69 -8.45 -12.02
N PHE A 7 39.00 -9.75 -12.12
CA PHE A 7 37.99 -10.81 -12.01
C PHE A 7 37.41 -10.91 -10.58
N LYS A 8 38.26 -10.74 -9.55
CA LYS A 8 37.81 -10.68 -8.16
C LYS A 8 36.89 -9.48 -7.90
N TYR A 9 37.24 -8.29 -8.38
CA TYR A 9 36.38 -7.11 -8.21
C TYR A 9 35.07 -7.23 -8.96
N PHE A 10 35.08 -7.79 -10.17
CA PHE A 10 33.87 -8.05 -10.94
C PHE A 10 32.97 -9.08 -10.23
N LEU A 11 33.55 -10.17 -9.71
CA LEU A 11 32.81 -11.17 -8.93
C LEU A 11 32.23 -10.57 -7.64
N LEU A 12 32.98 -9.70 -6.95
CA LEU A 12 32.49 -9.03 -5.75
C LEU A 12 31.36 -8.04 -6.08
N MET A 13 31.46 -7.32 -7.20
CA MET A 13 30.38 -6.44 -7.69
C MET A 13 29.15 -7.26 -8.09
N LEU A 14 29.34 -8.39 -8.77
CA LEU A 14 28.29 -9.32 -9.16
C LEU A 14 27.61 -9.93 -7.93
N ILE A 15 28.38 -10.32 -6.91
CA ILE A 15 27.86 -10.77 -5.62
C ILE A 15 27.07 -9.63 -4.99
N MET A 16 27.59 -8.40 -4.90
CA MET A 16 26.82 -7.26 -4.35
C MET A 16 25.55 -6.94 -5.15
N PHE A 17 25.51 -7.20 -6.45
CA PHE A 17 24.33 -7.07 -7.30
C PHE A 17 23.32 -8.23 -7.13
N ILE A 18 23.80 -9.47 -6.95
CA ILE A 18 22.97 -10.69 -6.81
C ILE A 18 22.48 -10.86 -5.37
N THR A 19 23.38 -10.70 -4.39
CA THR A 19 23.07 -10.64 -2.96
C THR A 19 22.57 -9.26 -2.60
N GLY A 20 21.90 -8.57 -3.55
CA GLY A 20 21.45 -7.18 -3.48
C GLY A 20 21.34 -6.80 -2.03
N CYS A 21 22.23 -5.90 -1.59
CA CYS A 21 22.31 -5.47 -0.20
C CYS A 21 20.99 -4.78 0.11
N ASP A 22 19.97 -5.59 0.29
CA ASP A 22 18.64 -5.20 0.63
C ASP A 22 18.78 -5.07 2.13
N ASP A 23 19.24 -3.89 2.53
CA ASP A 23 19.37 -3.50 3.94
C ASP A 23 18.02 -3.65 4.68
N PHE A 24 16.95 -3.97 3.94
CA PHE A 24 15.59 -4.25 4.38
C PHE A 24 15.22 -5.75 4.45
N LEU A 25 16.08 -6.69 4.09
CA LEU A 25 15.84 -8.13 4.29
C LEU A 25 15.66 -8.42 5.79
N GLY A 26 14.41 -8.71 6.19
CA GLY A 26 14.03 -8.96 7.59
C GLY A 26 13.64 -7.71 8.39
N HIS A 27 13.49 -6.54 7.73
CA HIS A 27 12.79 -5.39 8.31
C HIS A 27 11.28 -5.65 8.32
N GLN A 28 10.73 -5.74 9.53
CA GLN A 28 9.29 -5.83 9.72
C GLN A 28 8.65 -4.50 9.29
N GLU A 29 7.70 -4.57 8.36
CA GLU A 29 6.89 -3.42 8.00
C GLU A 29 6.14 -2.90 9.24
N PRO A 30 6.22 -1.59 9.55
CA PRO A 30 5.54 -1.05 10.71
C PRO A 30 4.01 -1.06 10.50
N PRO A 31 3.21 -1.02 11.58
CA PRO A 31 1.76 -1.07 11.48
C PRO A 31 1.21 0.18 10.78
N PHE A 32 0.03 0.02 10.18
CA PHE A 32 -0.75 1.15 9.71
C PHE A 32 -1.39 1.90 10.87
N ILE A 33 -1.42 3.23 10.77
CA ILE A 33 -2.14 4.13 11.67
C ILE A 33 -3.01 5.06 10.83
N VAL A 34 -4.28 5.17 11.19
CA VAL A 34 -5.23 6.06 10.51
C VAL A 34 -5.52 7.27 11.39
N TYR A 35 -5.37 8.47 10.83
CA TYR A 35 -5.77 9.74 11.45
C TYR A 35 -6.79 10.48 10.57
N GLY A 36 -7.58 11.34 11.19
CA GLY A 36 -8.54 12.20 10.50
C GLY A 36 -9.62 12.69 11.45
N ASP A 37 -10.42 13.65 11.01
CA ASP A 37 -11.56 14.13 11.78
C ASP A 37 -12.61 13.03 11.94
N LYS A 38 -13.10 12.82 13.16
CA LYS A 38 -14.07 11.76 13.48
C LYS A 38 -15.33 11.83 12.61
N SER A 39 -15.78 13.04 12.28
CA SER A 39 -16.93 13.29 11.41
C SER A 39 -16.69 12.86 9.96
N VAL A 40 -15.44 12.80 9.51
CA VAL A 40 -15.05 12.32 8.17
C VAL A 40 -14.79 10.81 8.20
N LEU A 41 -14.11 10.32 9.25
CA LEU A 41 -13.75 8.91 9.37
C LEU A 41 -14.97 7.99 9.44
N LYS A 42 -16.07 8.45 10.08
CA LYS A 42 -17.33 7.67 10.20
C LYS A 42 -17.97 7.29 8.86
N ASP A 43 -17.71 8.05 7.79
CA ASP A 43 -18.27 7.84 6.46
C ASP A 43 -17.20 7.32 5.47
N THR A 44 -16.00 7.04 5.97
CA THR A 44 -14.86 6.59 5.17
C THR A 44 -14.61 5.09 5.36
N ILE A 45 -14.30 4.41 4.26
CA ILE A 45 -13.80 3.04 4.24
C ILE A 45 -12.40 3.07 3.61
N ILE A 46 -11.45 2.35 4.19
CA ILE A 46 -10.09 2.20 3.67
C ILE A 46 -9.75 0.72 3.68
N ASN A 47 -9.40 0.19 2.52
CA ASN A 47 -8.87 -1.15 2.34
C ASN A 47 -7.47 -1.05 1.74
N VAL A 48 -6.56 -1.90 2.18
CA VAL A 48 -5.24 -2.03 1.58
C VAL A 48 -5.10 -3.40 0.95
N ASN A 49 -4.71 -3.42 -0.31
CA ASN A 49 -4.20 -4.61 -0.97
C ASN A 49 -2.67 -4.61 -0.87
N ILE A 50 -2.14 -5.66 -0.27
CA ILE A 50 -0.71 -5.84 -0.03
C ILE A 50 -0.23 -6.92 -1.00
N ILE A 51 0.73 -6.55 -1.84
CA ILE A 51 1.37 -7.46 -2.79
C ILE A 51 2.74 -7.82 -2.24
N MET A 52 3.02 -9.11 -2.15
CA MET A 52 4.26 -9.64 -1.60
C MET A 52 4.81 -10.78 -2.47
N ASN A 53 6.12 -10.98 -2.45
CA ASN A 53 6.73 -12.15 -3.09
C ASN A 53 6.45 -13.42 -2.28
N ASP A 54 6.15 -14.51 -2.96
CA ASP A 54 6.16 -15.83 -2.33
C ASP A 54 7.61 -16.30 -2.16
N ARG A 55 8.11 -16.27 -0.91
CA ARG A 55 9.46 -16.75 -0.60
C ARG A 55 9.64 -18.25 -0.84
N ASN A 56 8.56 -19.03 -0.78
CA ASN A 56 8.61 -20.47 -1.01
C ASN A 56 8.55 -20.82 -2.50
N HIS A 57 8.02 -19.90 -3.33
CA HIS A 57 7.90 -20.07 -4.77
C HIS A 57 8.37 -18.80 -5.51
N PRO A 58 9.70 -18.62 -5.67
CA PRO A 58 10.27 -17.44 -6.33
C PRO A 58 9.66 -17.21 -7.72
N GLY A 59 9.17 -15.99 -7.97
CA GLY A 59 8.45 -15.62 -9.20
C GLY A 59 6.92 -15.58 -9.06
N ASN A 60 6.37 -16.14 -7.98
CA ASN A 60 4.95 -16.01 -7.66
C ASN A 60 4.68 -14.82 -6.72
N LEU A 61 3.53 -14.18 -6.92
CA LEU A 61 3.04 -13.10 -6.06
C LEU A 61 1.90 -13.57 -5.19
N LEU A 62 1.93 -13.19 -3.92
CA LEU A 62 0.82 -13.34 -2.98
C LEU A 62 0.11 -12.00 -2.83
N TYR A 63 -1.22 -12.05 -2.80
CA TYR A 63 -2.09 -10.89 -2.65
C TYR A 63 -2.89 -11.01 -1.37
N LYS A 64 -2.92 -9.94 -0.58
CA LYS A 64 -3.65 -9.91 0.69
C LYS A 64 -4.37 -8.59 0.85
N THR A 65 -5.69 -8.64 0.74
CA THR A 65 -6.55 -7.48 1.03
C THR A 65 -6.96 -7.48 2.49
N ARG A 66 -6.86 -6.32 3.13
CA ARG A 66 -7.24 -6.10 4.53
C ARG A 66 -7.99 -4.78 4.65
N SER A 67 -9.02 -4.76 5.49
CA SER A 67 -9.64 -3.50 5.89
C SER A 67 -8.77 -2.80 6.93
N LEU A 68 -8.60 -1.49 6.77
CA LEU A 68 -7.90 -0.60 7.70
C LEU A 68 -8.87 0.29 8.47
N LEU A 69 -9.92 0.73 7.81
CA LEU A 69 -10.98 1.55 8.37
C LEU A 69 -12.31 1.14 7.74
N TYR A 70 -13.33 0.92 8.56
CA TYR A 70 -14.70 0.76 8.10
C TYR A 70 -15.63 1.60 8.96
N LYS A 71 -16.19 2.68 8.38
CA LYS A 71 -17.18 3.54 9.02
C LYS A 71 -16.79 4.04 10.43
N GLY A 72 -15.52 4.43 10.58
CA GLY A 72 -14.96 4.93 11.84
C GLY A 72 -14.26 3.88 12.70
N ASP A 73 -14.48 2.59 12.45
CA ASP A 73 -13.79 1.51 13.16
C ASP A 73 -12.46 1.19 12.50
N VAL A 74 -11.38 1.21 13.28
CA VAL A 74 -10.01 0.96 12.80
C VAL A 74 -9.63 -0.50 13.04
N TYR A 75 -9.09 -1.13 11.99
CA TYR A 75 -8.66 -2.53 12.02
C TYR A 75 -7.14 -2.59 11.87
N PRO A 76 -6.39 -2.88 12.96
CA PRO A 76 -4.94 -2.89 12.91
C PRO A 76 -4.43 -4.02 12.01
N ILE A 77 -3.45 -3.71 11.16
CA ILE A 77 -2.75 -4.69 10.35
C ILE A 77 -1.37 -4.92 10.96
N SER A 78 -1.12 -6.16 11.35
CA SER A 78 0.20 -6.66 11.75
C SER A 78 0.87 -7.37 10.59
N PHE A 79 2.11 -7.00 10.31
CA PHE A 79 2.97 -7.67 9.34
C PHE A 79 3.87 -8.68 10.03
N ARG A 80 4.13 -9.80 9.38
CA ARG A 80 5.15 -10.76 9.82
C ARG A 80 6.51 -10.25 9.40
N ARG A 81 7.55 -10.63 10.14
CA ARG A 81 8.94 -10.27 9.83
C ARG A 81 9.39 -10.75 8.45
N ASP A 82 8.78 -11.84 7.99
CA ASP A 82 9.14 -12.50 6.73
C ASP A 82 8.23 -12.12 5.56
N ASP A 83 7.30 -11.19 5.75
CA ASP A 83 6.46 -10.69 4.65
C ASP A 83 7.33 -9.82 3.71
N ASP A 84 7.72 -10.36 2.55
CA ASP A 84 8.46 -9.63 1.52
C ASP A 84 7.52 -8.77 0.67
N ILE A 85 7.09 -7.64 1.24
CA ILE A 85 6.12 -6.75 0.61
C ILE A 85 6.78 -5.91 -0.46
N ILE A 86 6.20 -5.90 -1.65
CA ILE A 86 6.71 -5.16 -2.81
C ILE A 86 5.87 -3.93 -3.14
N HIS A 87 4.56 -3.99 -2.91
CA HIS A 87 3.65 -2.95 -3.37
C HIS A 87 2.40 -2.85 -2.49
N TYR A 88 1.88 -1.62 -2.36
CA TYR A 88 0.63 -1.33 -1.68
C TYR A 88 -0.35 -0.67 -2.65
N VAL A 89 -1.60 -1.12 -2.60
CA VAL A 89 -2.73 -0.44 -3.26
C VAL A 89 -3.77 -0.11 -2.19
N ILE A 90 -3.90 1.17 -1.86
CA ILE A 90 -4.86 1.66 -0.87
C ILE A 90 -6.11 2.12 -1.61
N PHE A 91 -7.19 1.38 -1.43
CA PHE A 91 -8.52 1.77 -1.87
C PHE A 91 -9.21 2.52 -0.74
N TYR A 92 -9.77 3.67 -1.04
CA TYR A 92 -10.58 4.39 -0.07
C TYR A 92 -11.83 4.95 -0.72
N SER A 93 -12.90 5.00 0.07
CA SER A 93 -14.19 5.47 -0.38
C SER A 93 -14.86 6.32 0.69
N ASN A 94 -15.53 7.37 0.26
CA ASN A 94 -16.34 8.24 1.11
C ASN A 94 -17.56 8.70 0.30
N ASN A 95 -18.78 8.58 0.86
CA ASN A 95 -20.02 9.09 0.26
C ASN A 95 -20.18 8.78 -1.25
N ASN A 96 -20.11 7.50 -1.62
CA ASN A 96 -20.25 7.01 -3.01
C ASN A 96 -19.20 7.53 -3.99
N LYS A 97 -18.05 8.00 -3.50
CA LYS A 97 -16.88 8.29 -4.33
C LYS A 97 -15.73 7.38 -3.90
N ILE A 98 -14.92 6.98 -4.87
CA ILE A 98 -13.81 6.04 -4.67
C ILE A 98 -12.53 6.68 -5.22
N ASN A 99 -11.41 6.39 -4.56
CA ASN A 99 -10.11 6.57 -5.16
C ASN A 99 -9.12 5.49 -4.67
N THR A 100 -8.03 5.37 -5.42
CA THR A 100 -6.96 4.41 -5.21
C THR A 100 -5.63 5.14 -5.13
N LEU A 101 -4.79 4.76 -4.18
CA LEU A 101 -3.41 5.19 -4.07
C LEU A 101 -2.50 3.97 -4.16
N SER A 102 -1.69 3.89 -5.22
CA SER A 102 -0.82 2.75 -5.53
C SER A 102 0.64 3.16 -5.49
N PHE A 103 1.48 2.42 -4.77
CA PHE A 103 2.92 2.72 -4.71
C PHE A 103 3.76 1.52 -4.28
N ASP A 104 5.02 1.52 -4.74
CA ASP A 104 6.02 0.52 -4.35
C ASP A 104 6.44 0.71 -2.90
N ALA A 105 6.50 -0.39 -2.15
CA ALA A 105 6.88 -0.40 -0.75
C ALA A 105 8.34 0.05 -0.54
N VAL A 106 9.18 -0.05 -1.58
CA VAL A 106 10.57 0.44 -1.58
C VAL A 106 10.65 1.97 -1.45
N ILE A 107 9.68 2.72 -1.96
CA ILE A 107 9.75 4.19 -1.94
C ILE A 107 9.73 4.73 -0.50
N PRO A 108 8.78 4.32 0.38
CA PRO A 108 8.84 4.68 1.80
C PRO A 108 10.13 4.22 2.49
N ARG A 109 10.65 3.02 2.18
CA ARG A 109 11.89 2.47 2.76
C ARG A 109 13.09 3.36 2.48
N LEU A 110 13.20 3.87 1.25
CA LEU A 110 14.31 4.72 0.83
C LEU A 110 14.16 6.17 1.31
N LYS A 111 12.92 6.69 1.38
CA LYS A 111 12.67 8.11 1.69
C LYS A 111 12.64 8.43 3.19
N VAL A 112 12.43 7.44 4.05
CA VAL A 112 12.23 7.66 5.49
C VAL A 112 13.27 6.89 6.30
N LYS A 113 14.10 7.63 7.04
CA LYS A 113 15.18 7.07 7.85
C LYS A 113 14.71 6.21 9.04
N LYS A 114 13.53 6.50 9.60
CA LYS A 114 12.92 5.76 10.71
C LYS A 114 11.47 5.44 10.40
N ARG A 115 11.18 4.16 10.17
CA ARG A 115 9.82 3.69 9.84
C ARG A 115 9.17 3.05 11.05
N ASN A 116 8.60 3.86 11.94
CA ASN A 116 7.89 3.37 13.13
C ASN A 116 6.36 3.23 12.92
N ALA A 117 5.82 3.74 11.82
CA ALA A 117 4.40 3.63 11.43
C ALA A 117 4.22 3.88 9.94
N GLN A 118 3.16 3.29 9.36
CA GLN A 118 2.62 3.67 8.05
C GLN A 118 1.38 4.52 8.28
N VAL A 119 1.50 5.84 8.19
CA VAL A 119 0.42 6.75 8.59
C VAL A 119 -0.42 7.14 7.38
N ILE A 120 -1.72 6.90 7.47
CA ILE A 120 -2.73 7.39 6.52
C ILE A 120 -3.51 8.49 7.22
N VAL A 121 -3.50 9.70 6.67
CA VAL A 121 -4.29 10.83 7.16
C VAL A 121 -5.42 11.08 6.19
N VAL A 122 -6.66 10.99 6.67
CA VAL A 122 -7.86 11.35 5.92
C VAL A 122 -8.14 12.82 6.16
N LYS A 123 -8.13 13.63 5.10
CA LYS A 123 -8.36 15.08 5.17
C LYS A 123 -9.50 15.50 4.27
N LYS A 124 -10.17 16.56 4.68
CA LYS A 124 -11.11 17.28 3.82
C LYS A 124 -10.36 18.34 3.01
N TYR A 125 -10.49 18.28 1.70
CA TYR A 125 -10.01 19.27 0.74
C TYR A 125 -11.22 19.94 0.11
N GLU A 126 -11.56 21.15 0.58
CA GLU A 126 -12.75 21.88 0.13
C GLU A 126 -14.04 21.05 0.24
N GLN A 127 -14.56 20.53 -0.88
CA GLN A 127 -15.76 19.71 -0.95
C GLN A 127 -15.47 18.20 -0.97
N ASP A 128 -14.22 17.80 -1.17
CA ASP A 128 -13.81 16.42 -1.31
C ASP A 128 -13.02 15.91 -0.11
N ILE A 129 -12.91 14.58 0.00
CA ILE A 129 -12.06 13.91 0.97
C ILE A 129 -10.84 13.38 0.22
N GLY A 130 -9.66 13.44 0.82
CA GLY A 130 -8.43 12.86 0.30
C GLY A 130 -7.69 12.09 1.38
N ILE A 131 -6.72 11.30 0.96
CA ILE A 131 -5.79 10.63 1.86
C ILE A 131 -4.37 11.08 1.57
N GLU A 132 -3.60 11.24 2.63
CA GLU A 132 -2.18 11.47 2.57
C GLU A 132 -1.47 10.31 3.26
N TYR A 133 -0.41 9.81 2.62
CA TYR A 133 0.40 8.73 3.16
C TYR A 133 1.76 9.25 3.63
N TYR A 134 2.16 8.82 4.81
CA TYR A 134 3.44 9.14 5.44
C TYR A 134 4.12 7.87 5.94
N GLY A 135 5.44 7.80 5.79
CA GLY A 135 6.22 6.61 6.17
C GLY A 135 6.74 6.61 7.62
N GLU A 136 6.36 7.60 8.43
CA GLU A 136 6.73 7.71 9.85
C GLU A 136 5.58 8.33 10.64
N LYS A 137 5.51 8.01 11.94
CA LYS A 137 4.62 8.68 12.89
C LYS A 137 4.96 10.16 12.95
N PHE A 138 3.98 10.99 12.61
CA PHE A 138 4.12 12.45 12.71
C PHE A 138 4.41 12.91 14.13
N SER A 139 5.52 13.62 14.30
CA SER A 139 5.67 14.65 15.32
C SER A 139 5.04 15.94 14.78
N ALA A 140 4.06 16.48 15.51
CA ALA A 140 3.25 17.65 15.12
C ALA A 140 4.10 18.76 14.48
N GLY A 141 3.93 19.00 13.18
CA GLY A 141 4.37 20.24 12.54
C GLY A 141 4.84 20.20 11.08
N ASN A 142 5.65 19.24 10.63
CA ASN A 142 6.48 19.50 9.42
C ASN A 142 6.73 18.33 8.42
N GLY A 143 5.95 17.25 8.46
CA GLY A 143 6.08 16.18 7.46
C GLY A 143 5.34 16.50 6.16
N LYS A 144 6.04 16.49 5.01
CA LYS A 144 5.38 16.45 3.69
C LYS A 144 4.92 15.01 3.40
N PRO A 145 3.71 14.81 2.83
CA PRO A 145 3.26 13.47 2.46
C PRO A 145 4.20 12.86 1.43
N LEU A 146 4.44 11.55 1.57
CA LEU A 146 5.14 10.79 0.53
C LEU A 146 4.25 10.62 -0.69
N PHE A 147 2.95 10.43 -0.45
CA PHE A 147 1.93 10.33 -1.49
C PHE A 147 0.65 11.01 -1.05
N VAL A 148 -0.07 11.55 -2.03
CA VAL A 148 -1.38 12.19 -1.83
C VAL A 148 -2.34 11.59 -2.83
N GLY A 149 -3.48 11.11 -2.35
CA GLY A 149 -4.62 10.68 -3.15
C GLY A 149 -5.79 11.62 -2.91
N HIS A 150 -6.38 12.15 -3.97
CA HIS A 150 -7.59 12.97 -3.92
C HIS A 150 -8.76 12.15 -4.44
N VAL A 151 -9.95 12.23 -3.86
CA VAL A 151 -11.11 11.51 -4.42
C VAL A 151 -11.37 11.99 -5.85
N VAL A 152 -11.35 11.08 -6.84
CA VAL A 152 -11.38 11.48 -8.26
C VAL A 152 -12.65 11.02 -8.98
N ILE A 153 -13.28 9.90 -8.59
CA ILE A 153 -14.40 9.35 -9.38
C ILE A 153 -15.61 8.87 -8.54
N PRO A 154 -16.84 8.98 -9.09
CA PRO A 154 -18.03 8.34 -8.53
C PRO A 154 -17.89 6.82 -8.47
N GLN A 155 -18.50 6.20 -7.47
CA GLN A 155 -18.49 4.75 -7.25
C GLN A 155 -19.12 3.97 -8.40
N ASN A 156 -20.21 4.48 -8.98
CA ASN A 156 -20.87 3.83 -10.12
C ASN A 156 -19.91 3.76 -11.33
N GLU A 157 -19.22 4.87 -11.60
CA GLU A 157 -18.20 4.92 -12.65
C GLU A 157 -17.03 3.98 -12.36
N PHE A 158 -16.61 3.90 -11.09
CA PHE A 158 -15.58 2.94 -10.68
C PHE A 158 -16.02 1.48 -10.96
N PHE A 159 -17.25 1.10 -10.62
CA PHE A 159 -17.73 -0.27 -10.83
C PHE A 159 -17.99 -0.62 -12.30
N GLU A 160 -18.34 0.36 -13.13
CA GLU A 160 -18.46 0.18 -14.58
C GLU A 160 -17.10 -0.04 -15.25
N LYS A 161 -16.07 0.69 -14.81
CA LYS A 161 -14.73 0.67 -15.44
C LYS A 161 -13.83 -0.45 -14.95
N ASN A 162 -14.16 -1.09 -13.83
CA ASN A 162 -13.31 -2.09 -13.19
C ASN A 162 -13.99 -3.47 -13.17
N GLU A 163 -13.14 -4.49 -13.26
CA GLU A 163 -13.55 -5.88 -13.32
C GLU A 163 -12.69 -6.71 -12.37
N MET A 164 -13.27 -7.79 -11.84
CA MET A 164 -12.59 -8.74 -10.96
C MET A 164 -12.42 -10.06 -11.70
N TYR A 165 -11.22 -10.63 -11.64
CA TYR A 165 -10.97 -11.98 -12.11
C TYR A 165 -11.21 -12.97 -10.97
N ARG A 166 -12.06 -13.97 -11.19
CA ARG A 166 -12.33 -15.03 -10.23
C ARG A 166 -12.54 -16.36 -10.97
N TYR A 167 -11.91 -17.43 -10.52
CA TYR A 167 -12.01 -18.76 -11.13
C TYR A 167 -11.68 -18.81 -12.64
N GLY A 168 -10.80 -17.94 -13.12
CA GLY A 168 -10.45 -17.85 -14.56
C GLY A 168 -11.46 -17.05 -15.40
N GLU A 169 -12.53 -16.56 -14.80
CA GLU A 169 -13.54 -15.73 -15.45
C GLU A 169 -13.42 -14.28 -15.01
N LYS A 170 -13.82 -13.37 -15.90
CA LYS A 170 -13.80 -11.92 -15.67
C LYS A 170 -15.22 -11.45 -15.37
N PHE A 171 -15.40 -10.87 -14.19
CA PHE A 171 -16.69 -10.40 -13.69
C PHE A 171 -16.68 -8.88 -13.55
N SER A 172 -17.73 -8.21 -14.03
CA SER A 172 -17.93 -6.79 -13.73
C SER A 172 -18.12 -6.59 -12.22
N LEU A 173 -17.54 -5.52 -11.66
CA LEU A 173 -17.80 -5.18 -10.25
C LEU A 173 -19.28 -4.84 -9.99
N ASN A 174 -20.02 -4.38 -11.00
CA ASN A 174 -21.47 -4.15 -10.90
C ASN A 174 -22.25 -5.44 -10.59
N TYR A 175 -21.81 -6.58 -11.14
CA TYR A 175 -22.44 -7.88 -10.86
C TYR A 175 -22.39 -8.19 -9.37
N PHE A 176 -21.24 -7.98 -8.72
CA PHE A 176 -21.14 -8.22 -7.28
C PHE A 176 -21.89 -7.16 -6.48
N TYR A 177 -21.84 -5.90 -6.88
CA TYR A 177 -22.53 -4.82 -6.17
C TYR A 177 -24.06 -5.05 -6.13
N SER A 178 -24.65 -5.58 -7.20
CA SER A 178 -26.08 -5.92 -7.21
C SER A 178 -26.46 -7.04 -6.23
N LEU A 179 -25.53 -7.94 -5.86
CA LEU A 179 -25.81 -9.01 -4.89
C LEU A 179 -26.04 -8.51 -3.46
N PHE A 180 -25.69 -7.25 -3.17
CA PHE A 180 -25.83 -6.64 -1.84
C PHE A 180 -26.90 -5.55 -1.81
N LYS A 181 -27.71 -5.40 -2.86
CA LYS A 181 -28.76 -4.38 -2.97
C LYS A 181 -30.14 -4.84 -2.46
N ASP A 182 -30.22 -6.02 -1.86
CA ASP A 182 -31.42 -6.55 -1.20
C ASP A 182 -31.59 -6.02 0.23
#